data_AF-C0XRD7-F1
#
_entry.id   AF-C0XRD7-F1
#
_cell.length_a   1.000
_cell.length_b   1.000
_cell.length_c   1.000
_cell.angle_alpha   90.00
_cell.angle_beta   90.00
_cell.angle_gamma   90.00
#
_symmetry.space_group_name_H-M   'P 1'
#
loop_
_entity.id
_entity.type
_entity.pdbx_description
1 polymer ?
#
loop_
_entity_poly.entity_id
_entity_poly.type
_entity_poly.pdbx_seq_one_letter_code
_entity_poly.pdbx_strand_id
1 'polypeptide(L)'
;MPTASPHPASHLIELLPRLIGSGEVAAPCAVVDTHAFDHNAARMRERAAGLPIRVASKSLRSVAALRRALDHDGYSGILAYTLPEAIHLVREGFTDIVVAYPSVHTAALAQLASDTALRREITIMVDSVDHLELAAAAAAGGGPVRVCIDIDCTLRVPGVPGFAIGPRRSPIRTPEQARTLAAEVLRRPALKLVGVMGYEGQV
;
A
#
# COMPACT_ATOMS: atom_id res chain seq x y z
N MET A 1 8.00 -4.77 26.15
CA MET A 1 7.37 -3.49 26.55
C MET A 1 6.01 -3.41 25.88
N PRO A 2 4.95 -2.88 26.52
CA PRO A 2 3.64 -2.81 25.89
C PRO A 2 3.69 -1.87 24.68
N THR A 3 3.06 -2.28 23.58
CA THR A 3 2.97 -1.63 22.25
C THR A 3 2.28 -0.25 22.24
N ALA A 4 2.05 0.36 23.41
CA ALA A 4 1.22 1.56 23.57
C ALA A 4 1.82 2.58 24.54
N SER A 5 3.09 2.45 24.95
CA SER A 5 3.73 3.50 25.73
C SER A 5 3.93 4.73 24.83
N PRO A 6 3.35 5.90 25.16
CA PRO A 6 3.68 7.14 24.45
C PRO A 6 5.06 7.68 24.85
N HIS A 7 5.71 7.06 25.84
CA HIS A 7 7.02 7.46 26.32
C HIS A 7 8.12 6.80 25.49
N PRO A 8 9.10 7.58 25.00
CA PRO A 8 10.30 7.03 24.38
C PRO A 8 11.01 6.07 25.33
N ALA A 9 11.67 5.05 24.78
CA ALA A 9 12.42 4.10 25.59
C ALA A 9 13.53 4.82 26.39
N SER A 10 13.69 4.46 27.66
CA SER A 10 14.62 5.14 28.58
C SER A 10 16.04 5.25 28.03
N HIS A 11 16.52 4.21 27.34
CA HIS A 11 17.84 4.22 26.72
C HIS A 11 17.98 5.30 25.64
N LEU A 12 16.94 5.60 24.86
CA LEU A 12 16.97 6.68 23.87
C LEU A 12 16.95 8.07 24.52
N ILE A 13 16.19 8.22 25.61
CA ILE A 13 16.14 9.47 26.40
C ILE A 13 17.52 9.79 26.98
N GLU A 14 18.26 8.78 27.41
CA GLU A 14 19.62 8.95 27.95
C GLU A 14 20.69 9.12 26.86
N LEU A 15 20.58 8.38 25.76
CA LEU A 15 21.60 8.36 24.70
C LEU A 15 21.56 9.60 23.81
N LEU A 16 20.36 10.03 23.37
CA LEU A 16 20.25 11.06 22.33
C LEU A 16 20.83 12.42 22.74
N PRO A 17 20.58 12.95 23.95
CA PRO A 17 21.19 14.20 24.39
C PRO A 17 22.73 14.14 24.41
N ARG A 18 23.32 12.96 24.69
CA ARG A 18 24.78 12.77 24.69
C ARG A 18 25.35 12.78 23.28
N LEU A 19 24.69 12.12 22.32
CA LEU A 19 25.10 12.12 20.91
C LEU A 19 24.94 13.51 20.27
N ILE A 20 23.87 14.22 20.64
CA ILE A 20 23.65 15.59 20.19
C ILE A 20 24.70 16.53 20.81
N GLY A 21 24.94 16.42 22.12
CA GLY A 21 25.89 17.28 22.83
C GLY A 21 27.35 17.06 22.43
N SER A 22 27.72 15.86 21.99
CA SER A 22 29.05 15.54 21.45
C SER A 22 29.23 15.91 19.96
N GLY A 23 28.14 16.21 19.25
CA GLY A 23 28.15 16.52 17.82
C GLY A 23 28.13 15.29 16.90
N GLU A 24 27.98 14.08 17.44
CA GLU A 24 27.84 12.84 16.65
C GLU A 24 26.52 12.81 15.86
N VAL A 25 25.46 13.46 16.39
CA VAL A 25 24.15 13.59 15.73
C VAL A 25 23.70 15.04 15.74
N ALA A 26 23.31 15.57 14.58
CA ALA A 26 22.73 16.90 14.48
C ALA A 26 21.24 16.88 14.85
N ALA A 27 20.79 17.89 15.61
CA ALA A 27 19.38 18.11 15.91
C ALA A 27 18.75 19.18 14.98
N PRO A 28 17.43 19.11 14.69
CA PRO A 28 16.50 18.07 15.09
C PRO A 28 16.71 16.76 14.31
N CYS A 29 16.59 15.63 15.00
CA CYS A 29 16.67 14.30 14.40
C CYS A 29 15.44 13.45 14.74
N ALA A 30 15.09 12.53 13.84
CA ALA A 30 14.12 11.47 14.10
C ALA A 30 14.85 10.14 14.29
N VAL A 31 14.39 9.34 15.25
CA VAL A 31 15.01 8.05 15.60
C VAL A 31 13.94 6.98 15.67
N VAL A 32 14.29 5.78 15.22
CA VAL A 32 13.45 4.59 15.33
C VAL A 32 14.11 3.66 16.33
N ASP A 33 13.39 3.32 17.40
CA ASP A 33 13.78 2.23 18.30
C ASP A 33 13.57 0.90 17.58
N THR A 34 14.66 0.23 17.20
CA THR A 34 14.60 -1.03 16.46
C THR A 34 14.06 -2.19 17.29
N HIS A 35 14.25 -2.18 18.61
CA HIS A 35 13.69 -3.21 19.48
C HIS A 35 12.16 -3.05 19.60
N ALA A 36 11.67 -1.81 19.74
CA ALA A 36 10.24 -1.54 19.69
C ALA A 36 9.64 -1.86 18.31
N PHE A 37 10.37 -1.56 17.23
CA PHE A 37 9.98 -1.92 15.86
C PHE A 37 9.75 -3.42 15.71
N ASP A 38 10.73 -4.24 16.10
CA ASP A 38 10.65 -5.70 15.96
C ASP A 38 9.57 -6.29 16.85
N HIS A 39 9.42 -5.77 18.06
CA HIS A 39 8.33 -6.17 18.94
C HIS A 39 6.97 -5.90 18.29
N ASN A 40 6.76 -4.70 17.73
CA ASN A 40 5.52 -4.35 17.04
C ASN A 40 5.28 -5.25 15.82
N ALA A 41 6.32 -5.59 15.06
CA ALA A 41 6.22 -6.48 13.91
C ALA A 41 5.76 -7.88 14.32
N ALA A 42 6.36 -8.46 15.37
CA ALA A 42 5.95 -9.76 15.91
C ALA A 42 4.49 -9.76 16.39
N ARG A 43 4.05 -8.68 17.07
CA ARG A 43 2.67 -8.53 17.55
C ARG A 43 1.66 -8.41 16.41
N MET A 44 2.02 -7.72 15.32
CA MET A 44 1.17 -7.61 14.14
C MET A 44 1.01 -8.98 13.46
N ARG A 45 2.09 -9.77 13.34
CA ARG A 45 2.02 -11.14 12.82
C ARG A 45 1.07 -12.03 13.62
N GLU A 46 1.14 -12.00 14.94
CA GLU A 46 0.21 -12.75 15.80
C GLU A 46 -1.26 -12.36 15.53
N ARG A 47 -1.53 -11.05 15.35
CA ARG A 47 -2.87 -10.52 15.05
C ARG A 47 -3.36 -10.87 13.64
N ALA A 48 -2.45 -11.04 12.70
CA ALA A 48 -2.80 -11.42 11.33
C ALA A 48 -3.31 -12.87 11.23
N ALA A 49 -3.17 -13.68 12.29
CA ALA A 49 -3.76 -15.02 12.39
C ALA A 49 -3.46 -15.93 11.19
N GLY A 50 -2.23 -15.86 10.67
CA GLY A 50 -1.76 -16.65 9.53
C GLY A 50 -1.97 -16.01 8.16
N LEU A 51 -2.64 -14.87 8.06
CA LEU A 51 -2.70 -14.08 6.82
C LEU A 51 -1.39 -13.31 6.61
N PRO A 52 -0.91 -13.19 5.35
CA PRO A 52 0.28 -12.41 5.06
C PRO A 52 0.01 -10.90 5.25
N ILE A 53 1.00 -10.19 5.80
CA ILE A 53 0.93 -8.75 6.03
C ILE A 53 1.64 -8.01 4.90
N ARG A 54 0.88 -7.21 4.16
CA ARG A 54 1.43 -6.25 3.20
C ARG A 54 1.73 -4.92 3.90
N VAL A 55 2.97 -4.44 3.83
CA VAL A 55 3.39 -3.23 4.55
C VAL A 55 2.86 -1.98 3.87
N ALA A 56 2.05 -1.17 4.56
CA ALA A 56 1.63 0.13 4.06
C ALA A 56 2.80 1.14 4.10
N SER A 57 3.32 1.53 2.94
CA SER A 57 4.53 2.38 2.85
C SER A 57 4.33 3.77 3.43
N LYS A 58 3.09 4.29 3.43
CA LYS A 58 2.76 5.63 3.92
C LYS A 58 3.22 5.90 5.35
N SER A 59 3.28 4.86 6.19
CA SER A 59 3.56 4.98 7.62
C SER A 59 5.06 4.93 7.92
N LEU A 60 5.87 4.36 7.02
CA LEU A 60 7.31 4.21 7.20
C LEU A 60 8.11 5.20 6.36
N ARG A 61 7.75 5.38 5.08
CA ARG A 61 8.42 6.27 4.10
C ARG A 61 9.97 6.19 4.14
N SER A 62 10.51 5.02 4.49
CA SER A 62 11.94 4.76 4.63
C SER A 62 12.25 3.38 4.04
N VAL A 63 13.16 3.35 3.06
CA VAL A 63 13.61 2.11 2.41
C VAL A 63 14.19 1.13 3.43
N ALA A 64 15.03 1.62 4.35
CA ALA A 64 15.62 0.79 5.40
C ALA A 64 14.55 0.20 6.33
N ALA A 65 13.55 0.99 6.73
CA ALA A 65 12.46 0.49 7.57
C ALA A 65 11.55 -0.50 6.83
N LEU A 66 11.31 -0.30 5.52
CA LEU A 66 10.57 -1.25 4.68
C LEU A 66 11.30 -2.57 4.53
N ARG A 67 12.62 -2.55 4.27
CA ARG A 67 13.45 -3.77 4.24
C ARG A 67 13.36 -4.51 5.57
N ARG A 68 13.58 -3.80 6.68
CA ARG A 68 13.47 -4.38 8.02
C ARG A 68 12.10 -5.02 8.26
N ALA A 69 11.01 -4.34 7.90
CA ALA A 69 9.66 -4.90 8.04
C ALA A 69 9.48 -6.20 7.25
N LEU A 70 9.98 -6.24 6.00
CA LEU A 70 9.87 -7.40 5.12
C LEU A 70 10.80 -8.55 5.50
N ASP A 71 11.84 -8.30 6.30
CA ASP A 71 12.70 -9.34 6.86
C ASP A 71 12.03 -10.13 8.00
N HIS A 72 10.86 -9.68 8.51
CA HIS A 72 10.09 -10.40 9.51
C HIS A 72 9.18 -11.45 8.88
N ASP A 73 9.09 -12.63 9.50
CA ASP A 73 8.18 -13.70 9.06
C ASP A 73 6.73 -13.23 8.97
N GLY A 74 6.03 -13.65 7.92
CA GLY A 74 4.62 -13.33 7.69
C GLY A 74 4.38 -11.97 7.01
N TYR A 75 5.44 -11.19 6.76
CA TYR A 75 5.35 -9.98 5.95
C TYR A 75 5.65 -10.28 4.49
N SER A 76 4.83 -9.76 3.58
CA SER A 76 5.00 -9.96 2.14
C SER A 76 4.43 -8.79 1.35
N GLY A 77 5.28 -8.19 0.52
CA GLY A 77 4.92 -7.12 -0.39
C GLY A 77 4.61 -5.79 0.29
N ILE A 78 4.39 -4.77 -0.55
CA ILE A 78 4.16 -3.39 -0.12
C ILE A 78 2.82 -2.89 -0.64
N LEU A 79 2.11 -2.12 0.19
CA LEU A 79 0.96 -1.32 -0.20
C LEU A 79 1.44 0.14 -0.33
N ALA A 80 1.81 0.53 -1.55
CA ALA A 80 2.23 1.89 -1.89
C ALA A 80 1.02 2.80 -2.06
N TYR A 81 1.20 4.12 -1.97
CA TYR A 81 0.08 5.08 -2.03
C TYR A 81 -0.01 5.82 -3.35
N THR A 82 1.11 5.93 -4.08
CA THR A 82 1.13 6.53 -5.42
C THR A 82 1.91 5.64 -6.39
N LEU A 83 1.59 5.73 -7.68
CA LEU A 83 2.32 4.98 -8.70
C LEU A 83 3.81 5.43 -8.81
N PRO A 84 4.16 6.74 -8.75
CA PRO A 84 5.57 7.14 -8.70
C PRO A 84 6.34 6.54 -7.51
N GLU A 85 5.73 6.46 -6.33
CA GLU A 85 6.34 5.80 -5.17
C GLU A 85 6.57 4.32 -5.44
N ALA A 86 5.56 3.61 -5.97
CA ALA A 86 5.70 2.19 -6.30
C ALA A 86 6.84 1.95 -7.30
N ILE A 87 6.97 2.79 -8.33
CA ILE A 87 8.07 2.71 -9.30
C ILE A 87 9.42 2.92 -8.62
N HIS A 88 9.54 3.91 -7.73
CA HIS A 88 10.76 4.12 -6.95
C HIS A 88 11.10 2.88 -6.10
N LEU A 89 10.11 2.30 -5.42
CA LEU A 89 10.33 1.10 -4.61
C LEU A 89 10.74 -0.13 -5.42
N VAL A 90 10.18 -0.34 -6.63
CA VAL A 90 10.68 -1.41 -7.51
C VAL A 90 12.14 -1.16 -7.91
N ARG A 91 12.53 0.10 -8.17
CA ARG A 91 13.92 0.45 -8.48
C ARG A 91 14.88 0.23 -7.30
N GLU A 92 14.39 0.36 -6.07
CA GLU A 92 15.10 -0.06 -4.86
C GLU A 92 15.18 -1.59 -4.71
N GLY A 93 14.58 -2.37 -5.61
CA GLY A 93 14.60 -3.83 -5.61
C GLY A 93 13.48 -4.48 -4.79
N PHE A 94 12.47 -3.72 -4.36
CA PHE A 94 11.27 -4.33 -3.77
C PHE A 94 10.40 -4.99 -4.84
N THR A 95 9.72 -6.06 -4.45
CA THR A 95 8.82 -6.86 -5.30
C THR A 95 7.43 -6.88 -4.71
N ASP A 96 6.45 -7.29 -5.52
CA ASP A 96 5.05 -7.43 -5.12
C ASP A 96 4.50 -6.14 -4.45
N ILE A 97 4.24 -5.13 -5.26
CA ILE A 97 3.74 -3.82 -4.83
C ILE A 97 2.31 -3.61 -5.35
N VAL A 98 1.40 -3.26 -4.44
CA VAL A 98 0.04 -2.85 -4.76
C VAL A 98 -0.07 -1.36 -4.51
N VAL A 99 -0.54 -0.59 -5.50
CA VAL A 99 -0.85 0.84 -5.32
C VAL A 99 -2.25 0.94 -4.77
N ALA A 100 -2.38 1.49 -3.57
CA ALA A 100 -3.62 1.52 -2.81
C ALA A 100 -4.74 2.20 -3.59
N TYR A 101 -4.49 3.27 -4.33
CA TYR A 101 -5.53 4.04 -5.02
C TYR A 101 -5.40 3.98 -6.54
N PRO A 102 -6.51 4.19 -7.28
CA PRO A 102 -6.43 4.37 -8.71
C PRO A 102 -5.45 5.48 -9.09
N SER A 103 -4.73 5.28 -10.19
CA SER A 103 -3.73 6.26 -10.65
C SER A 103 -4.20 6.93 -11.93
N VAL A 104 -4.21 8.26 -11.90
CA VAL A 104 -4.40 9.11 -13.10
C VAL A 104 -3.09 9.78 -13.53
N HIS A 105 -1.95 9.35 -12.96
CA HIS A 105 -0.64 9.92 -13.25
C HIS A 105 -0.10 9.34 -14.58
N THR A 106 -0.50 9.93 -15.69
CA THR A 106 -0.22 9.45 -17.06
C THR A 106 1.25 9.13 -17.32
N ALA A 107 2.18 9.99 -16.90
CA ALA A 107 3.61 9.72 -17.09
C ALA A 107 4.12 8.50 -16.32
N ALA A 108 3.55 8.21 -15.15
CA ALA A 108 3.91 7.04 -14.35
C ALA A 108 3.23 5.78 -14.90
N LEU A 109 2.02 5.90 -15.44
CA LEU A 109 1.36 4.82 -16.19
C LEU A 109 2.16 4.43 -17.43
N ALA A 110 2.70 5.40 -18.18
CA ALA A 110 3.56 5.15 -19.33
C ALA A 110 4.86 4.44 -18.93
N GLN A 111 5.50 4.86 -17.83
CA GLN A 111 6.67 4.16 -17.28
C GLN A 111 6.32 2.73 -16.87
N LEU A 112 5.23 2.54 -16.10
CA LEU A 112 4.75 1.24 -15.70
C LEU A 112 4.53 0.34 -16.92
N ALA A 113 3.85 0.82 -17.94
CA ALA A 113 3.51 0.07 -19.14
C ALA A 113 4.72 -0.33 -20.00
N SER A 114 5.71 0.54 -20.12
CA SER A 114 6.88 0.33 -20.98
C SER A 114 7.97 -0.56 -20.37
N ASP A 115 7.91 -0.81 -19.06
CA ASP A 115 8.92 -1.58 -18.33
C ASP A 115 8.37 -2.94 -17.86
N THR A 116 9.01 -4.02 -18.32
CA THR A 116 8.61 -5.40 -17.98
C THR A 116 8.75 -5.71 -16.48
N ALA A 117 9.77 -5.17 -15.81
CA ALA A 117 9.94 -5.37 -14.37
C ALA A 117 8.85 -4.63 -13.60
N LEU A 118 8.55 -3.38 -13.97
CA LEU A 118 7.47 -2.62 -13.34
C LEU A 118 6.11 -3.32 -13.50
N ARG A 119 5.76 -3.81 -14.70
CA ARG A 119 4.51 -4.57 -14.92
C ARG A 119 4.44 -5.86 -14.12
N ARG A 120 5.58 -6.52 -13.91
CA ARG A 120 5.64 -7.75 -13.11
C ARG A 120 5.35 -7.47 -11.65
N GLU A 121 5.93 -6.40 -11.11
CA GLU A 121 5.93 -6.14 -9.67
C GLU A 121 4.79 -5.23 -9.19
N ILE A 122 4.24 -4.37 -10.04
CA ILE A 122 3.25 -3.37 -9.63
C ILE A 122 1.84 -3.79 -10.08
N THR A 123 0.91 -3.74 -9.13
CA THR A 123 -0.54 -3.83 -9.36
C THR A 123 -1.19 -2.50 -9.00
N ILE A 124 -1.98 -1.91 -9.91
CA ILE A 124 -2.72 -0.66 -9.67
C ILE A 124 -4.20 -0.92 -9.34
N MET A 125 -4.81 -0.10 -8.50
CA MET A 125 -6.26 -0.16 -8.28
C MET A 125 -7.03 0.43 -9.47
N VAL A 126 -8.24 -0.10 -9.69
CA VAL A 126 -9.24 0.42 -10.62
C VAL A 126 -10.63 0.27 -10.01
N ASP A 127 -11.52 1.22 -10.27
CA ASP A 127 -12.91 1.22 -9.78
C ASP A 127 -13.88 1.89 -10.78
N SER A 128 -13.40 2.18 -12.00
CA SER A 128 -14.16 2.82 -13.07
C SER A 128 -13.60 2.41 -14.43
N VAL A 129 -14.40 2.56 -15.49
CA VAL A 129 -13.97 2.33 -16.87
C VAL A 129 -12.90 3.33 -17.30
N ASP A 130 -12.99 4.59 -16.86
CA ASP A 130 -12.00 5.64 -17.17
C ASP A 130 -10.59 5.27 -16.68
N HIS A 131 -10.49 4.62 -15.52
CA HIS A 131 -9.22 4.08 -15.03
C HIS A 131 -8.67 2.97 -15.93
N LEU A 132 -9.54 2.12 -16.50
CA LEU A 132 -9.13 1.09 -17.45
C LEU A 132 -8.63 1.70 -18.76
N GLU A 133 -9.30 2.73 -19.27
CA GLU A 133 -8.89 3.43 -20.50
C GLU A 133 -7.52 4.08 -20.34
N LEU A 134 -7.28 4.78 -19.23
CA LEU A 134 -5.97 5.39 -18.95
C LEU A 134 -4.84 4.36 -18.89
N ALA A 135 -5.07 3.24 -18.21
CA ALA A 135 -4.08 2.18 -18.09
C ALA A 135 -3.85 1.44 -19.42
N ALA A 136 -4.92 1.15 -20.17
CA ALA A 136 -4.85 0.46 -21.46
C ALA A 136 -4.18 1.31 -22.54
N ALA A 137 -4.48 2.62 -22.59
CA ALA A 137 -3.84 3.56 -23.49
C ALA A 137 -2.33 3.64 -23.25
N ALA A 138 -1.88 3.60 -21.99
CA ALA A 138 -0.46 3.58 -21.66
C ALA A 138 0.23 2.27 -22.08
N ALA A 139 -0.50 1.14 -22.04
CA ALA A 139 0.02 -0.21 -22.28
C ALA A 139 0.12 -0.64 -23.76
N ALA A 140 -0.14 0.25 -24.71
CA ALA A 140 -0.13 -0.05 -26.14
C ALA A 140 1.21 -0.64 -26.63
N GLY A 141 1.29 -1.97 -26.69
CA GLY A 141 2.43 -2.75 -27.18
C GLY A 141 3.40 -3.30 -26.13
N GLY A 142 3.29 -2.88 -24.86
CA GLY A 142 4.22 -3.31 -23.79
C GLY A 142 3.89 -4.66 -23.15
N GLY A 143 2.62 -5.07 -23.17
CA GLY A 143 2.08 -6.23 -22.46
C GLY A 143 1.20 -5.84 -21.27
N PRO A 144 0.50 -6.79 -20.63
CA PRO A 144 -0.60 -6.45 -19.74
C PRO A 144 -0.14 -5.80 -18.43
N VAL A 145 -0.81 -4.72 -18.03
CA VAL A 145 -0.68 -4.10 -16.70
C VAL A 145 -1.58 -4.83 -15.70
N ARG A 146 -1.04 -5.15 -14.52
CA ARG A 146 -1.79 -5.81 -13.44
C ARG A 146 -2.72 -4.81 -12.77
N VAL A 147 -4.01 -5.15 -12.68
CA VAL A 147 -5.03 -4.32 -12.03
C VAL A 147 -5.79 -5.10 -10.97
N CYS A 148 -6.24 -4.41 -9.94
CA CYS A 148 -7.05 -4.94 -8.85
C CYS A 148 -8.26 -4.02 -8.65
N ILE A 149 -9.44 -4.60 -8.45
CA ILE A 149 -10.67 -3.81 -8.29
C ILE A 149 -10.79 -3.32 -6.84
N ASP A 150 -10.95 -2.01 -6.63
CA ASP A 150 -11.25 -1.44 -5.31
C ASP A 150 -12.77 -1.42 -5.08
N ILE A 151 -13.23 -1.99 -3.95
CA ILE A 151 -14.64 -2.04 -3.58
C ILE A 151 -14.95 -1.19 -2.35
N ASP A 152 -16.16 -0.66 -2.29
CA ASP A 152 -16.66 0.10 -1.15
C ASP A 152 -17.01 -0.85 -0.01
N CYS A 153 -16.30 -0.71 1.11
CA CYS A 153 -16.61 -1.42 2.35
C CYS A 153 -17.25 -0.50 3.40
N THR A 154 -17.81 0.64 2.98
CA THR A 154 -18.51 1.56 3.89
C THR A 154 -19.75 0.88 4.48
N LEU A 155 -19.85 0.86 5.81
CA LEU A 155 -21.03 0.39 6.51
C LEU A 155 -22.16 1.40 6.34
N ARG A 156 -23.24 1.00 5.66
CA ARG A 156 -24.49 1.77 5.59
C ARG A 156 -25.48 1.19 6.58
N VAL A 157 -26.03 2.02 7.48
CA VAL A 157 -26.91 1.53 8.54
C VAL A 157 -28.32 1.26 7.97
N PRO A 158 -28.82 0.02 8.04
CA PRO A 158 -30.17 -0.30 7.59
C PRO A 158 -31.21 0.55 8.32
N GLY A 159 -32.17 1.12 7.59
CA GLY A 159 -33.25 1.93 8.17
C GLY A 159 -32.88 3.39 8.49
N VAL A 160 -31.63 3.82 8.28
CA VAL A 160 -31.21 5.22 8.50
C VAL A 160 -30.65 5.82 7.20
N PRO A 161 -31.49 6.45 6.36
CA PRO A 161 -31.06 7.01 5.08
C PRO A 161 -29.89 8.00 5.22
N GLY A 162 -28.87 7.84 4.38
CA GLY A 162 -27.70 8.74 4.33
C GLY A 162 -26.64 8.50 5.41
N PHE A 163 -26.95 7.70 6.43
CA PHE A 163 -25.99 7.38 7.49
C PHE A 163 -25.03 6.27 7.05
N ALA A 164 -23.74 6.59 7.01
CA ALA A 164 -22.71 5.64 6.64
C ALA A 164 -21.41 5.88 7.43
N ILE A 165 -20.76 4.81 7.85
CA ILE A 165 -19.51 4.79 8.60
C ILE A 165 -18.43 4.14 7.73
N GLY A 166 -17.29 4.79 7.59
CA GLY A 166 -16.16 4.30 6.81
C GLY A 166 -15.72 5.23 5.68
N PRO A 167 -14.73 4.80 4.87
CA PRO A 167 -13.94 5.68 4.02
C PRO A 167 -14.61 6.15 2.71
N ARG A 168 -15.80 5.62 2.33
CA ARG A 168 -16.53 5.96 1.09
C ARG A 168 -15.63 6.00 -0.15
N ARG A 169 -14.78 4.99 -0.26
CA ARG A 169 -13.57 5.05 -1.07
C ARG A 169 -13.82 4.80 -2.56
N SER A 170 -14.69 3.85 -2.85
CA SER A 170 -14.96 3.38 -4.21
C SER A 170 -16.45 3.57 -4.54
N PRO A 171 -16.81 3.78 -5.82
CA PRO A 171 -18.19 3.75 -6.28
C PRO A 171 -18.75 2.33 -6.41
N ILE A 172 -17.91 1.29 -6.37
CA ILE A 172 -18.29 -0.12 -6.54
C ILE A 172 -18.82 -0.70 -5.22
N ARG A 173 -20.14 -0.81 -5.11
CA ARG A 173 -20.86 -1.14 -3.86
C ARG A 173 -21.55 -2.50 -3.89
N THR A 174 -21.73 -3.09 -5.06
CA THR A 174 -22.42 -4.39 -5.20
C THR A 174 -21.57 -5.40 -5.99
N PRO A 175 -21.79 -6.71 -5.78
CA PRO A 175 -21.15 -7.75 -6.57
C PRO A 175 -21.37 -7.60 -8.08
N GLU A 176 -22.54 -7.11 -8.52
CA GLU A 176 -22.87 -6.91 -9.93
C GLU A 176 -22.03 -5.78 -10.55
N GLN A 177 -21.79 -4.70 -9.79
CA GLN A 177 -20.92 -3.61 -10.22
C GLN A 177 -19.48 -4.09 -10.37
N ALA A 178 -18.97 -4.87 -9.39
CA ALA A 178 -17.65 -5.48 -9.47
C ALA A 178 -17.54 -6.45 -10.66
N ARG A 179 -18.57 -7.29 -10.91
CA ARG A 179 -18.63 -8.20 -12.07
C ARG A 179 -18.60 -7.44 -13.38
N THR A 180 -19.33 -6.33 -13.46
CA THR A 180 -19.39 -5.48 -14.66
C THR A 180 -18.01 -4.90 -14.97
N LEU A 181 -17.35 -4.32 -13.97
CA LEU A 181 -16.00 -3.79 -14.15
C LEU A 181 -14.98 -4.89 -14.47
N ALA A 182 -15.07 -6.06 -13.84
CA ALA A 182 -14.21 -7.20 -14.15
C ALA A 182 -14.36 -7.65 -15.62
N ALA A 183 -15.59 -7.70 -16.15
CA ALA A 183 -15.83 -8.00 -17.55
C ALA A 183 -15.20 -6.95 -18.49
N GLU A 184 -15.20 -5.68 -18.11
CA GLU A 184 -14.49 -4.62 -18.85
C GLU A 184 -12.97 -4.85 -18.85
N VAL A 185 -12.37 -5.23 -17.71
CA VAL A 185 -10.94 -5.57 -17.65
C VAL A 185 -10.62 -6.72 -18.61
N LEU A 186 -11.42 -7.80 -18.58
CA LEU A 186 -11.19 -9.01 -19.38
C LEU A 186 -11.29 -8.78 -20.90
N ARG A 187 -12.02 -7.75 -21.35
CA ARG A 187 -12.10 -7.38 -22.77
C ARG A 187 -10.88 -6.59 -23.26
N ARG A 188 -9.96 -6.20 -22.36
CA ARG A 188 -8.78 -5.38 -22.68
C ARG A 188 -7.52 -6.23 -22.51
N PRO A 189 -6.93 -6.78 -23.60
CA PRO A 189 -5.72 -7.60 -23.53
C PRO A 189 -4.51 -6.89 -22.90
N ALA A 190 -4.53 -5.56 -22.88
CA ALA A 190 -3.54 -4.70 -22.26
C ALA A 190 -3.61 -4.68 -20.72
N LEU A 191 -4.60 -5.34 -20.11
CA LEU A 191 -4.80 -5.39 -18.67
C LEU A 191 -4.92 -6.83 -18.18
N LYS A 192 -4.55 -7.06 -16.91
CA LYS A 192 -4.70 -8.35 -16.23
C LYS A 192 -5.32 -8.13 -14.86
N LEU A 193 -6.54 -8.61 -14.67
CA LEU A 193 -7.18 -8.63 -13.34
C LEU A 193 -6.46 -9.65 -12.44
N VAL A 194 -5.95 -9.19 -11.29
CA VAL A 194 -5.20 -10.06 -10.34
C VAL A 194 -5.81 -10.10 -8.94
N GLY A 195 -6.88 -9.37 -8.68
CA GLY A 195 -7.54 -9.39 -7.38
C GLY A 195 -8.64 -8.38 -7.21
N VAL A 196 -9.17 -8.36 -5.98
CA VAL A 196 -10.11 -7.36 -5.46
C VAL A 196 -9.56 -6.91 -4.11
N MET A 197 -9.72 -5.62 -3.79
CA MET A 197 -9.31 -5.05 -2.52
C MET A 197 -10.47 -4.29 -1.90
N GLY A 198 -10.67 -4.49 -0.59
CA GLY A 198 -11.60 -3.73 0.22
C GLY A 198 -10.87 -3.10 1.40
N TYR A 199 -11.26 -1.88 1.77
CA TYR A 199 -10.70 -1.17 2.92
C TYR A 199 -11.80 -0.82 3.93
N GLU A 200 -11.87 -1.60 5.00
CA GLU A 200 -12.79 -1.43 6.14
C GLU A 200 -12.17 -0.54 7.22
N GLY A 201 -11.98 0.74 6.92
CA GLY A 201 -11.32 1.69 7.83
C GLY A 201 -12.10 2.03 9.11
N GLN A 202 -13.30 1.47 9.29
CA GLN A 202 -14.18 1.68 10.44
C GLN A 202 -14.04 0.63 11.56
N VAL A 203 -13.24 -0.43 11.34
CA VAL A 203 -13.05 -1.56 12.27
C VAL A 203 -11.82 -1.36 13.14
#